data_AF-E5Y925-F1
#
_entry.id   AF-E5Y925-F1
#
_cell.length_a   1.000
_cell.length_b   1.000
_cell.length_c   1.000
_cell.angle_alpha   90.00
_cell.angle_beta   90.00
_cell.angle_gamma   90.00
#
_symmetry.space_group_name_H-M   'P 1'
#
loop_
_entity.id
_entity.type
_entity.pdbx_description
1 polymer ?
#
loop_
_entity_poly.entity_id
_entity_poly.type
_entity_poly.pdbx_seq_one_letter_code
_entity_poly.pdbx_strand_id
1 'polypeptide(L)'
;MVSKKMRKIALWTLLVVMLAGLVWAGLDLLGQSNKSAADAGSSAADMEMASLDSIKQSTKSACDWNQERALRKKIDAADASYRTKLASAKSEIERTGKVSESTRSAGIALAKQFQNASENYAAFWDKNNGKTRAKLAREAGASRVKSAEMAFNNVDASKIDAYNDQQASLRKAQKAYFSEAKEDVSPQDLASLKSSLTPKLEKMGSDLMALVQSVTNILSQVKDQVGSTLSVGGIGGCAKQVATGGGTAAVNDGVASLLSPLQSLLSLVQSMGSNVQGMLSDIATF
;
A
#
# COMPACT_ATOMS: atom_id res chain seq x y z
N MET A 1 -15.27 56.68 7.14
CA MET A 1 -13.81 56.38 7.05
C MET A 1 -13.49 55.23 8.00
N VAL A 2 -13.16 54.04 7.50
CA VAL A 2 -12.69 52.93 8.35
C VAL A 2 -11.33 53.32 8.92
N SER A 3 -11.18 53.33 10.24
CA SER A 3 -9.92 53.71 10.88
C SER A 3 -8.78 52.79 10.41
N LYS A 4 -7.55 53.32 10.26
CA LYS A 4 -6.37 52.53 9.87
C LYS A 4 -6.14 51.31 10.77
N LYS A 5 -6.59 51.35 12.04
CA LYS A 5 -6.56 50.22 12.98
C LYS A 5 -7.57 49.12 12.60
N MET A 6 -8.82 49.47 12.25
CA MET A 6 -9.82 48.48 11.82
C MET A 6 -9.45 47.79 10.50
N ARG A 7 -8.83 48.51 9.55
CA ARG A 7 -8.29 47.89 8.32
C ARG A 7 -7.18 46.88 8.59
N LYS A 8 -6.25 47.18 9.52
CA LYS A 8 -5.19 46.24 9.92
C LYS A 8 -5.75 45.00 10.60
N ILE A 9 -6.72 45.15 11.49
CA ILE A 9 -7.35 44.01 12.17
C ILE A 9 -8.10 43.13 11.16
N ALA A 10 -8.91 43.70 10.26
CA ALA A 10 -9.63 42.95 9.23
C ALA A 10 -8.67 42.18 8.29
N LEU A 11 -7.54 42.79 7.91
CA LEU A 11 -6.49 42.13 7.12
C LEU A 11 -5.84 40.96 7.87
N TRP A 12 -5.56 41.12 9.17
CA TRP A 12 -5.03 40.05 10.00
C TRP A 12 -6.03 38.90 10.18
N THR A 13 -7.31 39.19 10.43
CA THR A 13 -8.34 38.16 10.56
C THR A 13 -8.54 37.38 9.24
N LEU A 14 -8.54 38.09 8.10
CA LEU A 14 -8.61 37.47 6.77
C LEU A 14 -7.40 36.56 6.49
N LEU A 15 -6.21 36.99 6.90
CA LEU A 15 -4.97 36.22 6.74
C LEU A 15 -4.98 34.94 7.60
N VAL A 16 -5.46 35.02 8.85
CA VAL A 16 -5.58 33.86 9.74
C VAL A 16 -6.62 32.86 9.23
N VAL A 17 -7.75 33.33 8.68
CA VAL A 17 -8.77 32.46 8.08
C VAL A 17 -8.26 31.78 6.81
N MET A 18 -7.50 32.48 5.95
CA MET A 18 -6.86 31.87 4.79
C MET A 18 -5.81 30.83 5.18
N LEU A 19 -4.99 31.11 6.19
CA LEU A 19 -3.99 30.15 6.71
C LEU A 19 -4.67 28.91 7.31
N ALA A 20 -5.76 29.07 8.06
CA ALA A 20 -6.54 27.96 8.59
C ALA A 20 -7.14 27.09 7.47
N GLY A 21 -7.65 27.70 6.40
CA GLY A 21 -8.16 27.00 5.22
C GLY A 21 -7.08 26.20 4.47
N LEU A 22 -5.88 26.77 4.32
CA LEU A 22 -4.74 26.10 3.69
C LEU A 22 -4.22 24.93 4.53
N VAL A 23 -4.08 25.10 5.85
CA VAL A 23 -3.71 24.01 6.77
C VAL A 23 -4.72 22.87 6.72
N TRP A 24 -6.02 23.19 6.63
CA TRP A 24 -7.08 22.19 6.56
C TRP A 24 -7.07 21.40 5.24
N ALA A 25 -6.85 22.07 4.11
CA ALA A 25 -6.71 21.42 2.80
C ALA A 25 -5.48 20.50 2.73
N GLY A 26 -4.34 20.92 3.30
CA GLY A 26 -3.14 20.08 3.39
C GLY A 26 -3.32 18.85 4.29
N LEU A 27 -4.07 18.99 5.39
CA LEU A 27 -4.38 17.87 6.28
C LEU A 27 -5.32 16.85 5.61
N ASP A 28 -6.28 17.34 4.83
CA ASP A 28 -7.20 16.47 4.07
C ASP A 28 -6.46 15.67 3.00
N LEU A 29 -5.57 16.32 2.22
CA LEU A 29 -4.74 15.64 1.23
C LEU A 29 -3.78 14.61 1.84
N LEU A 30 -3.20 14.90 3.02
CA LEU A 30 -2.41 13.93 3.76
C LEU A 30 -3.27 12.73 4.21
N GLY A 31 -4.49 12.99 4.71
CA GLY A 31 -5.45 11.96 5.10
C GLY A 31 -5.84 11.06 3.93
N GLN A 32 -6.14 11.65 2.77
CA GLN A 32 -6.42 10.92 1.53
C GLN A 32 -5.21 10.10 1.08
N SER A 33 -3.99 10.65 1.13
CA SER A 33 -2.75 9.94 0.78
C SER A 33 -2.50 8.74 1.70
N ASN A 34 -2.69 8.90 3.01
CA ASN A 34 -2.60 7.82 3.98
C ASN A 34 -3.67 6.75 3.74
N LYS A 35 -4.89 7.16 3.37
CA LYS A 35 -5.97 6.23 3.02
C LYS A 35 -5.58 5.40 1.79
N SER A 36 -5.07 6.02 0.73
CA SER A 36 -4.61 5.31 -0.46
C SER A 36 -3.44 4.35 -0.15
N ALA A 37 -2.52 4.72 0.74
CA ALA A 37 -1.46 3.81 1.20
C ALA A 37 -2.02 2.61 1.98
N ALA A 38 -3.02 2.82 2.85
CA ALA A 38 -3.70 1.75 3.58
C ALA A 38 -4.55 0.85 2.65
N ASP A 39 -5.14 1.42 1.60
CA ASP A 39 -5.86 0.68 0.55
C ASP A 39 -4.91 -0.17 -0.29
N ALA A 40 -3.75 0.38 -0.69
CA ALA A 40 -2.67 -0.38 -1.32
C ALA A 40 -2.20 -1.53 -0.42
N GLY A 41 -2.09 -1.30 0.90
CA GLY A 41 -1.77 -2.33 1.89
C GLY A 41 -2.83 -3.43 2.02
N SER A 42 -4.09 -3.15 1.70
CA SER A 42 -5.16 -4.15 1.64
C SER A 42 -4.99 -5.03 0.41
N SER A 43 -4.81 -4.42 -0.76
CA SER A 43 -4.54 -5.15 -2.01
C SER A 43 -3.25 -5.96 -1.92
N ALA A 44 -2.24 -5.46 -1.19
CA ALA A 44 -1.01 -6.18 -0.89
C ALA A 44 -1.29 -7.49 -0.14
N ALA A 45 -2.08 -7.43 0.93
CA ALA A 45 -2.45 -8.60 1.70
C ALA A 45 -3.23 -9.62 0.86
N ASP A 46 -4.10 -9.16 -0.04
CA ASP A 46 -4.80 -10.04 -1.00
C ASP A 46 -3.83 -10.72 -1.96
N MET A 47 -2.85 -10.00 -2.52
CA MET A 47 -1.85 -10.55 -3.44
C MET A 47 -0.93 -11.57 -2.75
N GLU A 48 -0.50 -11.30 -1.52
CA GLU A 48 0.33 -12.21 -0.73
C GLU A 48 -0.43 -13.49 -0.41
N MET A 49 -1.70 -13.38 0.00
CA MET A 49 -2.54 -14.56 0.23
C MET A 49 -2.82 -15.31 -1.08
N ALA A 50 -3.11 -14.64 -2.18
CA ALA A 50 -3.26 -15.28 -3.49
C ALA A 50 -1.99 -16.04 -3.92
N SER A 51 -0.81 -15.49 -3.59
CA SER A 51 0.47 -16.16 -3.83
C SER A 51 0.60 -17.44 -3.01
N LEU A 52 0.20 -17.40 -1.73
CA LEU A 52 0.26 -18.55 -0.84
C LEU A 52 -0.80 -19.61 -1.20
N ASP A 53 -2.03 -19.19 -1.52
CA ASP A 53 -3.13 -20.03 -2.02
C ASP A 53 -2.74 -20.78 -3.30
N SER A 54 -1.78 -20.22 -4.05
CA SER A 54 -1.29 -20.81 -5.28
C SER A 54 -0.45 -22.07 -5.08
N ILE A 55 0.11 -22.25 -3.89
CA ILE A 55 0.91 -23.41 -3.53
C ILE A 55 0.00 -24.63 -3.39
N LYS A 56 0.20 -25.63 -4.26
CA LYS A 56 -0.55 -26.88 -4.31
C LYS A 56 0.32 -28.08 -3.99
N GLN A 57 -0.36 -29.20 -3.73
CA GLN A 57 0.27 -30.46 -3.43
C GLN A 57 1.16 -30.91 -4.59
N SER A 58 2.37 -31.35 -4.25
CA SER A 58 3.31 -31.94 -5.19
C SER A 58 2.94 -33.39 -5.39
N THR A 59 2.93 -33.84 -6.65
CA THR A 59 2.80 -35.24 -7.03
C THR A 59 4.12 -36.00 -6.89
N LYS A 60 5.24 -35.27 -6.80
CA LYS A 60 6.60 -35.83 -6.70
C LYS A 60 7.16 -35.86 -5.28
N SER A 61 6.61 -35.08 -4.35
CA SER A 61 7.10 -34.94 -2.98
C SER A 61 6.13 -35.56 -1.98
N ALA A 62 6.55 -36.63 -1.30
CA ALA A 62 5.82 -37.16 -0.15
C ALA A 62 6.04 -36.26 1.07
N CYS A 63 5.01 -35.54 1.50
CA CYS A 63 5.05 -34.71 2.71
C CYS A 63 3.81 -34.93 3.59
N ASP A 64 3.91 -34.52 4.86
CA ASP A 64 2.78 -34.56 5.78
C ASP A 64 1.78 -33.43 5.48
N TRP A 65 0.72 -33.78 4.77
CA TRP A 65 -0.35 -32.85 4.40
C TRP A 65 -1.18 -32.34 5.59
N ASN A 66 -1.14 -33.01 6.74
CA ASN A 66 -1.78 -32.48 7.95
C ASN A 66 -0.92 -31.38 8.57
N GLN A 67 0.41 -31.58 8.59
CA GLN A 67 1.34 -30.56 9.03
C GLN A 67 1.29 -29.32 8.12
N GLU A 68 1.28 -29.52 6.79
CA GLU A 68 1.14 -28.45 5.80
C GLU A 68 -0.13 -27.61 6.07
N ARG A 69 -1.28 -28.26 6.21
CA ARG A 69 -2.56 -27.60 6.48
C ARG A 69 -2.58 -26.88 7.81
N ALA A 70 -1.95 -27.44 8.85
CA ALA A 70 -1.84 -26.79 10.15
C ALA A 70 -0.99 -25.51 10.09
N LEU A 71 0.09 -25.52 9.31
CA LEU A 71 0.91 -24.33 9.08
C LEU A 71 0.14 -23.28 8.25
N ARG A 72 -0.63 -23.69 7.24
CA ARG A 72 -1.51 -22.77 6.50
C ARG A 72 -2.55 -22.10 7.37
N LYS A 73 -3.22 -22.83 8.25
CA LYS A 73 -4.16 -22.24 9.22
C LYS A 73 -3.53 -21.17 10.11
N LYS A 74 -2.24 -21.30 10.46
CA LYS A 74 -1.53 -20.25 11.24
C LYS A 74 -1.30 -18.98 10.43
N ILE A 75 -1.03 -19.12 9.13
CA ILE A 75 -0.92 -18.00 8.21
C ILE A 75 -2.28 -17.32 8.07
N ASP A 76 -3.36 -18.08 7.86
CA ASP A 76 -4.72 -17.54 7.74
C ASP A 76 -5.15 -16.79 9.02
N ALA A 77 -4.83 -17.33 10.19
CA ALA A 77 -5.12 -16.68 11.47
C ALA A 77 -4.34 -15.37 11.66
N ALA A 78 -3.06 -15.36 11.25
CA ALA A 78 -2.25 -14.15 11.27
C ALA A 78 -2.77 -13.09 10.28
N ASP A 79 -3.20 -13.51 9.08
CA ASP A 79 -3.80 -12.65 8.07
C ASP A 79 -5.12 -12.03 8.55
N ALA A 80 -6.01 -12.84 9.13
CA ALA A 80 -7.27 -12.36 9.67
C ALA A 80 -7.06 -11.29 10.75
N SER A 81 -6.14 -11.54 11.69
CA SER A 81 -5.80 -10.59 12.76
C SER A 81 -5.22 -9.29 12.18
N TYR A 82 -4.31 -9.42 11.20
CA TYR A 82 -3.74 -8.28 10.48
C TYR A 82 -4.83 -7.44 9.79
N ARG A 83 -5.77 -8.06 9.08
CA ARG A 83 -6.85 -7.37 8.36
C ARG A 83 -7.79 -6.63 9.30
N THR A 84 -8.14 -7.19 10.44
CA THR A 84 -8.92 -6.48 11.48
C THR A 84 -8.19 -5.22 11.93
N LYS A 85 -6.87 -5.30 12.11
CA LYS A 85 -6.07 -4.15 12.52
C LYS A 85 -5.89 -3.12 11.39
N LEU A 86 -5.78 -3.56 10.14
CA LEU A 86 -5.74 -2.69 8.98
C LEU A 86 -7.06 -1.93 8.80
N ALA A 87 -8.21 -2.59 9.01
CA ALA A 87 -9.51 -1.92 9.01
C ALA A 87 -9.58 -0.84 10.11
N SER A 88 -9.05 -1.12 11.31
CA SER A 88 -8.95 -0.13 12.38
C SER A 88 -8.08 1.08 11.97
N ALA A 89 -6.96 0.84 11.29
CA ALA A 89 -6.10 1.90 10.77
C ALA A 89 -6.83 2.77 9.74
N LYS A 90 -7.58 2.15 8.81
CA LYS A 90 -8.41 2.88 7.83
C LYS A 90 -9.45 3.77 8.50
N SER A 91 -10.16 3.26 9.51
CA SER A 91 -11.13 4.06 10.28
C SER A 91 -10.48 5.19 11.07
N GLU A 92 -9.27 5.00 11.61
CA GLU A 92 -8.51 6.07 12.27
C GLU A 92 -8.07 7.17 11.29
N ILE A 93 -7.64 6.78 10.09
CA ILE A 93 -7.28 7.71 9.00
C ILE A 93 -8.51 8.52 8.59
N GLU A 94 -9.67 7.90 8.41
CA GLU A 94 -10.90 8.61 8.06
C GLU A 94 -11.31 9.63 9.12
N ARG A 95 -11.09 9.33 10.40
CA ARG A 95 -11.44 10.22 11.52
C ARG A 95 -10.41 11.31 11.79
N THR A 96 -9.12 11.04 11.56
CA THR A 96 -8.02 11.90 12.06
C THR A 96 -6.93 12.21 11.05
N GLY A 97 -7.02 11.68 9.84
CA GLY A 97 -6.00 11.78 8.79
C GLY A 97 -4.76 10.92 9.02
N LYS A 98 -4.65 10.18 10.14
CA LYS A 98 -3.46 9.40 10.49
C LYS A 98 -3.77 8.16 11.31
N VAL A 99 -2.79 7.26 11.37
CA VAL A 99 -2.82 6.07 12.23
C VAL A 99 -2.21 6.38 13.59
N SER A 100 -2.86 5.94 14.68
CA SER A 100 -2.32 6.05 16.03
C SER A 100 -1.10 5.15 16.24
N GLU A 101 -0.23 5.52 17.19
CA GLU A 101 0.96 4.72 17.49
C GLU A 101 0.61 3.31 17.96
N SER A 102 -0.42 3.17 18.80
CA SER A 102 -0.93 1.86 19.24
C SER A 102 -1.39 1.01 18.05
N THR A 103 -2.15 1.58 17.12
CA THR A 103 -2.62 0.85 15.95
C THR A 103 -1.49 0.48 15.01
N ARG A 104 -0.53 1.38 14.81
CA ARG A 104 0.67 1.15 14.01
C ARG A 104 1.51 0.02 14.59
N SER A 105 1.91 0.13 15.85
CA SER A 105 2.75 -0.86 16.53
C SER A 105 2.09 -2.25 16.51
N ALA A 106 0.78 -2.33 16.75
CA ALA A 106 0.04 -3.59 16.67
C ALA A 106 -0.01 -4.15 15.23
N GLY A 107 -0.24 -3.30 14.23
CA GLY A 107 -0.28 -3.70 12.82
C GLY A 107 1.05 -4.28 12.34
N ILE A 108 2.16 -3.60 12.65
CA ILE A 108 3.52 -4.09 12.33
C ILE A 108 3.85 -5.39 13.06
N ALA A 109 3.44 -5.53 14.33
CA ALA A 109 3.62 -6.76 15.08
C ALA A 109 2.87 -7.94 14.43
N LEU A 110 1.63 -7.72 13.99
CA LEU A 110 0.84 -8.74 13.29
C LEU A 110 1.45 -9.10 11.93
N ALA A 111 2.01 -8.13 11.20
CA ALA A 111 2.74 -8.39 9.97
C ALA A 111 3.97 -9.29 10.19
N LYS A 112 4.71 -9.07 11.28
CA LYS A 112 5.82 -9.95 11.68
C LYS A 112 5.36 -11.34 12.10
N GLN A 113 4.19 -11.46 12.75
CA GLN A 113 3.61 -12.77 13.05
C GLN A 113 3.26 -13.54 11.76
N PHE A 114 2.70 -12.87 10.76
CA PHE A 114 2.47 -13.45 9.44
C PHE A 114 3.79 -13.88 8.77
N GLN A 115 4.82 -13.04 8.82
CA GLN A 115 6.16 -13.40 8.31
C GLN A 115 6.71 -14.65 9.01
N ASN A 116 6.63 -14.72 10.34
CA ASN A 116 7.08 -15.90 11.11
C ASN A 116 6.29 -17.15 10.76
N ALA A 117 4.96 -17.06 10.59
CA ALA A 117 4.14 -18.16 10.14
C ALA A 117 4.53 -18.63 8.72
N SER A 118 4.84 -17.67 7.84
CA SER A 118 5.29 -17.92 6.48
C SER A 118 6.69 -18.56 6.43
N GLU A 119 7.60 -18.16 7.30
CA GLU A 119 8.94 -18.76 7.42
C GLU A 119 8.85 -20.20 7.94
N ASN A 120 7.99 -20.48 8.92
CA ASN A 120 7.75 -21.85 9.40
C ASN A 120 7.17 -22.74 8.28
N TYR A 121 6.29 -22.17 7.47
CA TYR A 121 5.75 -22.85 6.30
C TYR A 121 6.81 -23.06 5.19
N ALA A 122 7.69 -22.08 4.97
CA ALA A 122 8.80 -22.22 4.06
C ALA A 122 9.79 -23.31 4.50
N ALA A 123 10.12 -23.36 5.80
CA ALA A 123 10.98 -24.38 6.38
C ALA A 123 10.39 -25.79 6.25
N PHE A 124 9.05 -25.93 6.30
CA PHE A 124 8.40 -27.19 5.96
C PHE A 124 8.69 -27.57 4.50
N TRP A 125 8.53 -26.66 3.55
CA TRP A 125 8.80 -26.95 2.15
C TRP A 125 10.26 -27.27 1.85
N ASP A 126 11.21 -26.56 2.46
CA ASP A 126 12.64 -26.87 2.29
C ASP A 126 12.97 -28.30 2.71
N LYS A 127 12.38 -28.78 3.82
CA LYS A 127 12.55 -30.16 4.28
C LYS A 127 11.92 -31.20 3.35
N ASN A 128 10.94 -30.79 2.57
CA ASN A 128 10.18 -31.65 1.66
C ASN A 128 10.49 -31.38 0.18
N ASN A 129 11.72 -30.91 -0.12
CA ASN A 129 12.21 -30.63 -1.48
C ASN A 129 11.43 -29.57 -2.30
N GLY A 130 10.53 -28.82 -1.68
CA GLY A 130 9.71 -27.79 -2.34
C GLY A 130 10.39 -26.40 -2.39
N LYS A 131 11.58 -26.29 -2.99
CA LYS A 131 12.39 -25.04 -2.93
C LYS A 131 11.66 -23.80 -3.45
N THR A 132 10.90 -23.91 -4.55
CA THR A 132 10.15 -22.76 -5.09
C THR A 132 8.95 -22.40 -4.22
N ARG A 133 8.27 -23.38 -3.62
CA ARG A 133 7.19 -23.17 -2.63
C ARG A 133 7.73 -22.48 -1.37
N ALA A 134 8.88 -22.93 -0.87
CA ALA A 134 9.55 -22.32 0.26
C ALA A 134 9.91 -20.86 -0.03
N LYS A 135 10.55 -20.60 -1.17
CA LYS A 135 10.90 -19.24 -1.60
C LYS A 135 9.66 -18.35 -1.72
N LEU A 136 8.61 -18.82 -2.38
CA LEU A 136 7.37 -18.05 -2.53
C LEU A 136 6.75 -17.70 -1.17
N ALA A 137 6.78 -18.63 -0.21
CA ALA A 137 6.31 -18.36 1.14
C ALA A 137 7.13 -17.30 1.87
N ARG A 138 8.47 -17.35 1.78
CA ARG A 138 9.35 -16.33 2.37
C ARG A 138 9.12 -14.95 1.79
N GLU A 139 9.04 -14.85 0.46
CA GLU A 139 8.84 -13.57 -0.21
C GLU A 139 7.46 -12.97 0.12
N ALA A 140 6.42 -13.80 0.26
CA ALA A 140 5.11 -13.35 0.70
C ALA A 140 5.13 -12.83 2.15
N GLY A 141 5.84 -13.52 3.05
CA GLY A 141 6.05 -13.07 4.43
C GLY A 141 6.83 -11.76 4.53
N ALA A 142 7.90 -11.61 3.76
CA ALA A 142 8.69 -10.38 3.69
C ALA A 142 7.90 -9.21 3.07
N SER A 143 7.13 -9.49 2.01
CA SER A 143 6.17 -8.57 1.41
C SER A 143 5.20 -8.00 2.43
N ARG A 144 4.60 -8.84 3.29
CA ARG A 144 3.65 -8.40 4.32
C ARG A 144 4.24 -7.37 5.27
N VAL A 145 5.51 -7.52 5.67
CA VAL A 145 6.15 -6.57 6.58
C VAL A 145 6.36 -5.22 5.89
N LYS A 146 6.80 -5.23 4.63
CA LYS A 146 7.00 -3.99 3.84
C LYS A 146 5.70 -3.30 3.51
N SER A 147 4.67 -4.04 3.13
CA SER A 147 3.33 -3.48 2.90
C SER A 147 2.72 -2.92 4.19
N ALA A 148 2.98 -3.54 5.35
CA ALA A 148 2.54 -3.01 6.63
C ALA A 148 3.32 -1.74 7.03
N GLU A 149 4.63 -1.67 6.78
CA GLU A 149 5.43 -0.46 6.98
C GLU A 149 4.85 0.71 6.17
N MET A 150 4.39 0.47 4.94
CA MET A 150 3.66 1.47 4.15
C MET A 150 2.28 1.79 4.74
N ALA A 151 1.45 0.78 5.02
CA ALA A 151 0.03 0.95 5.31
C ALA A 151 -0.29 1.54 6.70
N PHE A 152 0.57 1.30 7.69
CA PHE A 152 0.35 1.73 9.09
C PHE A 152 1.11 3.01 9.47
N ASN A 153 1.98 3.49 8.58
CA ASN A 153 2.70 4.74 8.78
C ASN A 153 2.04 5.88 7.99
N ASN A 154 2.52 7.10 8.24
CA ASN A 154 2.24 8.18 7.30
C ASN A 154 2.87 7.84 5.93
N VAL A 155 2.24 8.35 4.88
CA VAL A 155 2.70 8.20 3.50
C VAL A 155 4.16 8.64 3.40
N ASP A 156 4.99 7.74 2.88
CA ASP A 156 6.43 7.89 2.86
C ASP A 156 6.98 7.16 1.63
N ALA A 157 7.66 7.91 0.76
CA ALA A 157 8.16 7.39 -0.50
C ALA A 157 9.12 6.20 -0.29
N SER A 158 10.01 6.28 0.72
CA SER A 158 10.99 5.22 0.98
C SER A 158 10.34 3.90 1.38
N LYS A 159 9.26 3.95 2.16
CA LYS A 159 8.50 2.74 2.55
C LYS A 159 7.71 2.17 1.39
N ILE A 160 7.16 3.04 0.55
CA ILE A 160 6.42 2.64 -0.65
C ILE A 160 7.37 1.98 -1.67
N ASP A 161 8.52 2.60 -1.93
CA ASP A 161 9.54 2.10 -2.85
C ASP A 161 10.11 0.77 -2.34
N ALA A 162 10.42 0.66 -1.04
CA ALA A 162 10.86 -0.60 -0.44
C ALA A 162 9.85 -1.74 -0.61
N TYR A 163 8.55 -1.43 -0.54
CA TYR A 163 7.51 -2.41 -0.82
C TYR A 163 7.38 -2.73 -2.32
N ASN A 164 7.55 -1.73 -3.19
CA ASN A 164 7.55 -1.94 -4.64
C ASN A 164 8.71 -2.85 -5.09
N ASP A 165 9.90 -2.68 -4.51
CA ASP A 165 11.05 -3.57 -4.75
C ASP A 165 10.76 -5.00 -4.27
N GLN A 166 10.10 -5.13 -3.11
CA GLN A 166 9.71 -6.43 -2.58
C GLN A 166 8.64 -7.12 -3.46
N GLN A 167 7.75 -6.35 -4.10
CA GLN A 167 6.79 -6.89 -5.08
C GLN A 167 7.47 -7.53 -6.30
N ALA A 168 8.60 -6.99 -6.76
CA ALA A 168 9.38 -7.61 -7.83
C ALA A 168 9.98 -8.97 -7.39
N SER A 169 10.46 -9.05 -6.15
CA SER A 169 10.98 -10.31 -5.58
C SER A 169 9.89 -11.37 -5.41
N LEU A 170 8.71 -10.97 -4.92
CA LEU A 170 7.53 -11.83 -4.84
C LEU A 170 7.12 -12.34 -6.23
N ARG A 171 7.04 -11.45 -7.23
CA ARG A 171 6.70 -11.83 -8.61
C ARG A 171 7.71 -12.83 -9.19
N LYS A 172 9.00 -12.65 -8.93
CA LYS A 172 10.05 -13.58 -9.36
C LYS A 172 9.87 -14.95 -8.71
N ALA A 173 9.51 -15.02 -7.43
CA ALA A 173 9.23 -16.29 -6.75
C ALA A 173 7.97 -16.97 -7.27
N GLN A 174 6.91 -16.21 -7.57
CA GLN A 174 5.69 -16.72 -8.21
C GLN A 174 6.00 -17.36 -9.56
N LYS A 175 6.75 -16.67 -10.44
CA LYS A 175 7.16 -17.21 -11.75
C LYS A 175 7.93 -18.52 -11.60
N ALA A 176 8.89 -18.57 -10.68
CA ALA A 176 9.68 -19.77 -10.43
C ALA A 176 8.80 -20.94 -9.97
N TYR A 177 7.87 -20.69 -9.05
CA TYR A 177 6.91 -21.69 -8.60
C TYR A 177 5.98 -22.17 -9.72
N PHE A 178 5.37 -21.25 -10.48
CA PHE A 178 4.46 -21.63 -11.56
C PHE A 178 5.13 -22.40 -12.70
N SER A 179 6.40 -22.14 -12.97
CA SER A 179 7.18 -22.94 -13.92
C SER A 179 7.34 -24.39 -13.44
N GLU A 180 7.58 -24.62 -12.15
CA GLU A 180 7.72 -25.96 -11.58
C GLU A 180 6.36 -26.66 -11.42
N ALA A 181 5.33 -25.91 -11.01
CA ALA A 181 4.01 -26.44 -10.71
C ALA A 181 3.37 -27.16 -11.91
N LYS A 182 3.64 -26.72 -13.14
CA LYS A 182 3.13 -27.36 -14.37
C LYS A 182 3.56 -28.82 -14.52
N GLU A 183 4.71 -29.18 -13.95
CA GLU A 183 5.26 -30.52 -14.06
C GLU A 183 5.09 -31.34 -12.78
N ASP A 184 4.72 -30.69 -11.68
CA ASP A 184 4.74 -31.26 -10.32
C ASP A 184 3.36 -31.27 -9.64
N VAL A 185 2.41 -30.47 -10.10
CA VAL A 185 1.05 -30.43 -9.55
C VAL A 185 0.10 -31.21 -10.46
N SER A 186 -0.90 -31.88 -9.88
CA SER A 186 -1.87 -32.66 -10.67
C SER A 186 -2.69 -31.74 -11.58
N PRO A 187 -3.14 -32.21 -12.77
CA PRO A 187 -4.01 -31.42 -13.64
C PRO A 187 -5.31 -30.98 -12.95
N GLN A 188 -5.85 -31.79 -12.04
CA GLN A 188 -7.06 -31.45 -11.29
C GLN A 188 -6.81 -30.30 -10.29
N ASP A 189 -5.66 -30.31 -9.62
CA ASP A 189 -5.27 -29.23 -8.70
C ASP A 189 -4.94 -27.94 -9.47
N LEU A 190 -4.32 -28.05 -10.64
CA LEU A 190 -4.07 -26.92 -11.54
C LEU A 190 -5.38 -26.30 -12.07
N ALA A 191 -6.36 -27.12 -12.47
CA ALA A 191 -7.68 -26.64 -12.86
C ALA A 191 -8.43 -25.97 -11.68
N SER A 192 -8.34 -26.57 -10.49
CA SER A 192 -8.93 -26.00 -9.25
C SER A 192 -8.23 -24.70 -8.84
N LEU A 193 -6.92 -24.61 -9.07
CA LEU A 193 -6.15 -23.41 -8.84
C LEU A 193 -6.60 -22.28 -9.78
N LYS A 194 -6.77 -22.59 -11.08
CA LYS A 194 -7.28 -21.67 -12.08
C LYS A 194 -8.67 -21.16 -11.74
N SER A 195 -9.61 -22.05 -11.43
CA SER A 195 -10.99 -21.65 -11.09
C SER A 195 -11.09 -20.80 -9.81
N SER A 196 -10.22 -21.06 -8.82
CA SER A 196 -10.26 -20.33 -7.54
C SER A 196 -9.49 -19.00 -7.55
N LEU A 197 -8.36 -18.91 -8.25
CA LEU A 197 -7.55 -17.69 -8.28
C LEU A 197 -7.96 -16.68 -9.33
N THR A 198 -8.46 -17.12 -10.50
CA THR A 198 -8.86 -16.20 -11.59
C THR A 198 -9.84 -15.12 -11.10
N PRO A 199 -10.98 -15.43 -10.47
CA PRO A 199 -11.92 -14.39 -10.02
C PRO A 199 -11.33 -13.49 -8.92
N LYS A 200 -10.45 -14.02 -8.07
CA LYS A 200 -9.76 -13.21 -7.05
C LYS A 200 -8.79 -12.21 -7.70
N LEU A 201 -8.04 -12.65 -8.70
CA LEU A 201 -7.07 -11.82 -9.42
C LEU A 201 -7.76 -10.76 -10.29
N GLU A 202 -8.86 -11.11 -10.97
CA GLU A 202 -9.67 -10.14 -11.72
C GLU A 202 -10.23 -9.05 -10.82
N LYS A 203 -10.77 -9.44 -9.64
CA LYS A 203 -11.23 -8.48 -8.64
C LYS A 203 -10.10 -7.57 -8.17
N MET A 204 -8.94 -8.12 -7.81
CA MET A 204 -7.77 -7.32 -7.43
C MET A 204 -7.35 -6.36 -8.55
N GLY A 205 -7.40 -6.78 -9.81
CA GLY A 205 -7.13 -5.92 -10.96
C GLY A 205 -8.07 -4.71 -11.01
N SER A 206 -9.37 -4.93 -10.79
CA SER A 206 -10.37 -3.85 -10.70
C SER A 206 -10.11 -2.91 -9.52
N ASP A 207 -9.85 -3.46 -8.33
CA ASP A 207 -9.61 -2.68 -7.12
C ASP A 207 -8.34 -1.81 -7.28
N LEU A 208 -7.29 -2.35 -7.91
CA LEU A 208 -6.06 -1.61 -8.22
C LEU A 208 -6.29 -0.50 -9.25
N MET A 209 -7.13 -0.70 -10.27
CA MET A 209 -7.48 0.39 -11.21
C MET A 209 -8.22 1.53 -10.52
N ALA A 210 -9.16 1.23 -9.62
CA ALA A 210 -9.82 2.24 -8.82
C ALA A 210 -8.83 3.02 -7.95
N LEU A 211 -7.84 2.32 -7.37
CA LEU A 211 -6.78 2.93 -6.59
C LEU A 211 -5.84 3.80 -7.44
N VAL A 212 -5.46 3.38 -8.65
CA VAL A 212 -4.70 4.21 -9.61
C VAL A 212 -5.42 5.53 -9.87
N GLN A 213 -6.74 5.46 -10.12
CA GLN A 213 -7.53 6.67 -10.36
C GLN A 213 -7.56 7.57 -9.13
N SER A 214 -7.75 7.00 -7.93
CA SER A 214 -7.72 7.74 -6.67
C SER A 214 -6.38 8.45 -6.46
N VAL A 215 -5.26 7.75 -6.58
CA VAL A 215 -3.91 8.32 -6.42
C VAL A 215 -3.62 9.39 -7.47
N THR A 216 -4.04 9.17 -8.73
CA THR A 216 -3.90 10.16 -9.81
C THR A 216 -4.68 11.43 -9.52
N ASN A 217 -5.91 11.30 -9.01
CA ASN A 217 -6.73 12.46 -8.62
C ASN A 217 -6.09 13.25 -7.49
N ILE A 218 -5.58 12.58 -6.44
CA ILE A 218 -4.87 13.24 -5.34
C ILE A 218 -3.61 13.94 -5.87
N LEU A 219 -2.84 13.28 -6.73
CA LEU A 219 -1.63 13.85 -7.34
C LEU A 219 -1.95 15.11 -8.15
N SER A 220 -3.05 15.12 -8.92
CA SER A 220 -3.51 16.31 -9.64
C SER A 220 -3.90 17.43 -8.67
N GLN A 221 -4.65 17.14 -7.61
CA GLN A 221 -5.01 18.13 -6.59
C GLN A 221 -3.77 18.74 -5.90
N VAL A 222 -2.79 17.90 -5.56
CA VAL A 222 -1.51 18.36 -4.99
C VAL A 222 -0.78 19.26 -5.99
N LYS A 223 -0.68 18.86 -7.26
CA LYS A 223 -0.04 19.67 -8.32
C LYS A 223 -0.75 21.00 -8.54
N ASP A 224 -2.08 21.01 -8.56
CA ASP A 224 -2.88 22.21 -8.75
C ASP A 224 -2.73 23.19 -7.59
N GLN A 225 -2.65 22.71 -6.34
CA GLN A 225 -2.39 23.54 -5.17
C GLN A 225 -0.97 24.12 -5.17
N VAL A 226 0.03 23.33 -5.57
CA VAL A 226 1.41 23.80 -5.74
C VAL A 226 1.51 24.83 -6.86
N GLY A 227 0.85 24.59 -8.00
CA GLY A 227 0.89 25.45 -9.19
C GLY A 227 0.08 26.74 -9.07
N SER A 228 -1.09 26.71 -8.43
CA SER A 228 -1.98 27.87 -8.27
C SER A 228 -1.42 28.94 -7.32
N THR A 229 -0.45 28.59 -6.49
CA THR A 229 0.15 29.51 -5.52
C THR A 229 1.42 30.17 -6.07
N LEU A 230 2.08 29.55 -7.06
CA LEU A 230 3.19 30.16 -7.83
C LEU A 230 2.71 31.17 -8.88
N SER A 231 1.45 31.07 -9.32
CA SER A 231 0.83 32.00 -10.29
C SER A 231 0.30 33.31 -9.68
N VAL A 232 0.40 33.50 -8.36
CA VAL A 232 0.28 34.83 -7.72
C VAL A 232 1.59 35.64 -7.92
N GLY A 233 2.17 35.54 -9.11
CA GLY A 233 3.25 36.38 -9.64
C GLY A 233 2.77 37.37 -10.71
N GLY A 234 1.45 37.46 -10.94
CA GLY A 234 0.86 38.23 -12.04
C GLY A 234 0.15 39.54 -11.67
N ILE A 235 0.16 40.00 -10.41
CA ILE A 235 -0.37 41.33 -10.06
C ILE A 235 0.54 42.02 -9.04
N GLY A 236 1.35 42.96 -9.55
CA GLY A 236 1.80 44.12 -8.79
C GLY A 236 3.08 43.94 -7.99
N GLY A 237 4.23 44.19 -8.62
CA GLY A 237 5.42 44.63 -7.90
C GLY A 237 5.09 45.89 -7.11
N CYS A 238 5.00 45.77 -5.78
CA CYS A 238 5.17 46.81 -4.73
C CYS A 238 4.65 46.28 -3.37
N ALA A 239 5.07 45.10 -2.91
CA ALA A 239 4.88 44.66 -1.51
C ALA A 239 5.90 43.59 -1.09
N LYS A 240 7.13 43.71 -1.60
CA LYS A 240 8.26 42.88 -1.16
C LYS A 240 8.54 43.24 0.31
N GLN A 241 8.45 42.24 1.18
CA GLN A 241 8.85 42.30 2.60
C GLN A 241 8.04 43.24 3.51
N VAL A 242 6.83 42.84 3.91
CA VAL A 242 6.40 43.10 5.30
C VAL A 242 5.64 41.89 5.82
N ALA A 243 6.13 41.38 6.95
CA ALA A 243 5.56 40.32 7.81
C ALA A 243 5.81 38.87 7.37
N THR A 244 7.06 38.45 7.60
CA THR A 244 7.41 37.15 8.20
C THR A 244 6.26 36.51 9.00
N GLY A 245 5.75 35.39 8.51
CA GLY A 245 4.91 34.48 9.26
C GLY A 245 4.84 33.19 8.47
N GLY A 246 5.63 32.18 8.86
CA GLY A 246 5.89 30.93 8.13
C GLY A 246 4.69 30.00 7.91
N GLY A 247 3.47 30.50 7.77
CA GLY A 247 2.25 29.71 7.59
C GLY A 247 2.00 29.26 6.15
N THR A 248 2.10 30.15 5.15
CA THR A 248 1.88 29.77 3.74
C THR A 248 3.03 28.96 3.16
N ALA A 249 4.27 29.30 3.51
CA ALA A 249 5.45 28.52 3.10
C ALA A 249 5.44 27.12 3.73
N ALA A 250 5.14 26.98 5.03
CA ALA A 250 5.10 25.66 5.68
C ALA A 250 3.94 24.78 5.21
N VAL A 251 2.78 25.36 4.84
CA VAL A 251 1.69 24.58 4.24
C VAL A 251 2.05 24.14 2.82
N ASN A 252 2.68 25.00 2.03
CA ASN A 252 3.12 24.66 0.68
C ASN A 252 4.24 23.61 0.69
N ASP A 253 5.19 23.70 1.63
CA ASP A 253 6.21 22.67 1.84
C ASP A 253 5.57 21.35 2.29
N GLY A 254 4.52 21.41 3.12
CA GLY A 254 3.74 20.25 3.55
C GLY A 254 2.98 19.56 2.40
N VAL A 255 2.29 20.31 1.54
CA VAL A 255 1.56 19.75 0.39
C VAL A 255 2.52 19.29 -0.70
N ALA A 256 3.58 20.05 -1.00
CA ALA A 256 4.61 19.66 -1.95
C ALA A 256 5.35 18.38 -1.51
N SER A 257 5.50 18.16 -0.20
CA SER A 257 6.09 16.92 0.33
C SER A 257 5.32 15.65 0.00
N LEU A 258 4.02 15.77 -0.37
CA LEU A 258 3.19 14.63 -0.79
C LEU A 258 3.47 14.19 -2.23
N LEU A 259 4.10 15.02 -3.07
CA LEU A 259 4.34 14.72 -4.48
C LEU A 259 5.14 13.42 -4.67
N SER A 260 6.27 13.29 -3.98
CA SER A 260 7.14 12.11 -4.10
C SER A 260 6.45 10.84 -3.58
N PRO A 261 5.87 10.81 -2.36
CA PRO A 261 5.13 9.64 -1.89
C PRO A 261 3.95 9.25 -2.79
N LEU A 262 3.22 10.20 -3.36
CA LEU A 262 2.11 9.91 -4.28
C LEU A 262 2.59 9.38 -5.64
N GLN A 263 3.74 9.86 -6.15
CA GLN A 263 4.37 9.31 -7.34
C GLN A 263 4.83 7.87 -7.11
N SER A 264 5.54 7.62 -6.01
CA SER A 264 5.92 6.25 -5.59
C SER A 264 4.69 5.35 -5.45
N LEU A 265 3.61 5.86 -4.86
CA LEU A 265 2.38 5.09 -4.67
C LEU A 265 1.73 4.74 -6.01
N LEU A 266 1.69 5.68 -6.95
CA LEU A 266 1.19 5.43 -8.30
C LEU A 266 2.00 4.33 -9.00
N SER A 267 3.33 4.42 -8.95
CA SER A 267 4.22 3.41 -9.53
C SER A 267 4.04 2.04 -8.88
N LEU A 268 3.89 1.99 -7.55
CA LEU A 268 3.60 0.77 -6.82
C LEU A 268 2.28 0.13 -7.29
N VAL A 269 1.18 0.90 -7.35
CA VAL A 269 -0.13 0.35 -7.70
C VAL A 269 -0.15 -0.15 -9.15
N GLN A 270 0.55 0.54 -10.07
CA GLN A 270 0.76 0.08 -11.45
C GLN A 270 1.58 -1.22 -11.50
N SER A 271 2.64 -1.33 -10.68
CA SER A 271 3.46 -2.53 -10.53
C SER A 271 2.63 -3.71 -10.00
N MET A 272 1.80 -3.48 -8.97
CA MET A 272 0.86 -4.47 -8.45
C MET A 272 -0.14 -4.92 -9.52
N GLY A 273 -0.68 -3.99 -10.32
CA GLY A 273 -1.56 -4.32 -11.45
C GLY A 273 -0.88 -5.20 -12.49
N SER A 274 0.37 -4.88 -12.83
CA SER A 274 1.20 -5.68 -13.74
C SER A 274 1.49 -7.08 -13.17
N ASN A 275 1.71 -7.19 -11.86
CA ASN A 275 1.90 -8.48 -11.18
C ASN A 275 0.64 -9.34 -11.23
N VAL A 276 -0.54 -8.76 -10.97
CA VAL A 276 -1.84 -9.45 -11.08
C VAL A 276 -2.07 -9.97 -12.50
N GLN A 277 -1.85 -9.13 -13.52
CA GLN A 277 -1.93 -9.55 -14.92
C GLN A 277 -0.95 -10.68 -15.25
N GLY A 278 0.28 -10.57 -14.72
CA GLY A 278 1.29 -11.61 -14.84
C GLY A 278 0.86 -12.95 -14.23
N MET A 279 0.25 -12.93 -13.04
CA MET A 279 -0.30 -14.13 -12.40
C MET A 279 -1.46 -14.72 -13.19
N LEU A 280 -2.38 -13.89 -13.68
CA LEU A 280 -3.48 -14.33 -14.57
C LEU A 280 -2.93 -15.02 -15.81
N SER A 281 -1.91 -14.44 -16.45
CA SER A 281 -1.26 -15.04 -17.61
C SER A 281 -0.61 -16.38 -17.27
N ASP A 282 0.10 -16.48 -16.13
CA ASP A 282 0.75 -17.73 -15.73
C ASP A 282 -0.29 -18.83 -15.47
N ILE A 283 -1.36 -18.51 -14.75
CA ILE A 283 -2.44 -19.45 -14.39
C ILE A 283 -3.29 -19.83 -15.62
N ALA A 284 -3.44 -18.95 -16.60
CA ALA A 284 -4.13 -19.26 -17.85
C ALA A 284 -3.45 -20.40 -18.63
N THR A 285 -2.13 -20.56 -18.46
CA THR A 285 -1.33 -21.61 -19.11
C THR A 285 -1.31 -22.96 -18.37
N PHE A 286 -2.04 -23.07 -17.26
CA PHE A 286 -2.35 -24.35 -16.63
C PHE A 286 -3.44 -25.11 -17.38
#